data_AF-A0A3S3MV31-F1
#
_entry.id   AF-A0A3S3MV31-F1
#
_cell.length_a   1.000
_cell.length_b   1.000
_cell.length_c   1.000
_cell.angle_alpha   90.00
_cell.angle_beta   90.00
_cell.angle_gamma   90.00
#
_symmetry.space_group_name_H-M   'P 1'
#
loop_
_entity.id
_entity.type
_entity.pdbx_description
1 polymer ?
#
loop_
_entity_poly.entity_id
_entity_poly.type
_entity_poly.pdbx_seq_one_letter_code
_entity_poly.pdbx_strand_id
1 'polypeptide(L)'
;MRRVREILRYRFEEGLGHKAISYRVGAAPSTVRETLRRAETAGLVWPLGDEITDAVLEAALYKANGTKTGHRRSVEPDWAHVHRELKRKHVTLQILWDEYIARHPDGYRYSRFCDLYRGWASNLPVTMRQNHAAGDKLFVDYAGDTVTVIVDRLRGKTRQAHLFVAVLGASSLSYAEARWSETLPDWLGCHVNALEAFGGAPALLVPDNAKVAIIKACRYDPQVNRTYAGMAEHYGSSVLPTRPRRPRDKAKVEAAVRIVERWLLGRLRHRVFYSLAEVNAAIGELLADLNDRRVLRRVGCTRRQLFDEIDRPTLKPLPAERYVFAEWRIRRAGLDYHVEIDRHYYSVPYRFAREQVEARITATTIELFRKGERIAAHLRSSGNGRHTTVSDHMPSSHRRFADWTIERINREASAIGPDAALLCQKILADRPHPEQGFRACLGVIRLVKGFGRERVNAACGRALEINARTYGSVRSILDNHLDRASSRQATAREPIDHPNIRGSRYYH
;
A
#
# COMPACT_ATOMS: atom_id res chain seq x y z
N MET A 1 -47.15 4.91 -30.89
CA MET A 1 -48.42 5.56 -30.48
C MET A 1 -48.76 6.84 -31.22
N ARG A 2 -47.79 7.60 -31.76
CA ARG A 2 -48.03 8.76 -32.64
C ARG A 2 -49.07 8.55 -33.75
N ARG A 3 -48.95 7.48 -34.56
CA ARG A 3 -49.93 7.16 -35.63
C ARG A 3 -51.35 6.93 -35.10
N VAL A 4 -51.48 6.37 -33.91
CA VAL A 4 -52.78 6.15 -33.24
C VAL A 4 -53.41 7.48 -32.84
N ARG A 5 -52.63 8.39 -32.26
CA ARG A 5 -53.10 9.76 -31.95
C ARG A 5 -53.51 10.52 -33.21
N GLU A 6 -52.75 10.40 -34.30
CA GLU A 6 -53.09 11.02 -35.59
C GLU A 6 -54.39 10.43 -36.17
N ILE A 7 -54.60 9.11 -36.06
CA ILE A 7 -55.87 8.46 -36.44
C ILE A 7 -57.05 9.02 -35.63
N LEU A 8 -56.91 9.16 -34.31
CA LEU A 8 -57.96 9.70 -33.44
C LEU A 8 -58.22 11.17 -33.75
N ARG A 9 -57.18 11.99 -33.89
CA ARG A 9 -57.27 13.40 -34.27
C ARG A 9 -58.01 13.59 -35.60
N TYR A 10 -57.59 12.87 -36.64
CA TYR A 10 -58.23 12.99 -37.96
C TYR A 10 -59.68 12.51 -37.95
N ARG A 11 -60.03 11.54 -37.08
CA ARG A 11 -61.39 11.04 -36.96
C ARG A 11 -62.30 12.00 -36.21
N PHE A 12 -61.85 12.55 -35.09
CA PHE A 12 -62.70 13.28 -34.14
C PHE A 12 -62.60 14.81 -34.25
N GLU A 13 -61.48 15.35 -34.72
CA GLU A 13 -61.27 16.79 -34.90
C GLU A 13 -61.55 17.24 -36.35
N GLU A 14 -61.11 16.45 -37.33
CA GLU A 14 -61.30 16.76 -38.76
C GLU A 14 -62.46 15.98 -39.42
N GLY A 15 -63.13 15.09 -38.69
CA GLY A 15 -64.31 14.34 -39.17
C GLY A 15 -64.04 13.38 -40.35
N LEU A 16 -62.79 13.01 -40.61
CA LEU A 16 -62.43 12.27 -41.83
C LEU A 16 -62.93 10.82 -41.81
N GLY A 17 -63.22 10.31 -43.01
CA GLY A 17 -63.56 8.91 -43.25
C GLY A 17 -62.33 7.99 -43.23
N HIS A 18 -62.52 6.71 -42.91
CA HIS A 18 -61.42 5.74 -42.70
C HIS A 18 -60.42 5.63 -43.88
N LYS A 19 -60.88 5.77 -45.13
CA LYS A 19 -60.01 5.75 -46.32
C LYS A 19 -59.08 6.98 -46.40
N ALA A 20 -59.60 8.16 -46.08
CA ALA A 20 -58.82 9.39 -46.07
C ALA A 20 -57.77 9.38 -44.95
N ILE A 21 -58.14 8.87 -43.77
CA ILE A 21 -57.22 8.68 -42.64
C ILE A 21 -56.12 7.68 -43.00
N SER A 22 -56.47 6.56 -43.63
CA SER A 22 -55.53 5.53 -44.10
C SER A 22 -54.44 6.10 -45.01
N TYR A 23 -54.83 6.94 -45.99
CA TYR A 23 -53.90 7.60 -46.91
C TYR A 23 -52.98 8.60 -46.18
N ARG A 24 -53.54 9.44 -45.29
CA ARG A 24 -52.77 10.47 -44.59
C ARG A 24 -51.80 9.91 -43.54
N VAL A 25 -52.17 8.84 -42.84
CA VAL A 25 -51.35 8.23 -41.78
C VAL A 25 -50.41 7.15 -42.34
N GLY A 26 -50.63 6.69 -43.57
CA GLY A 26 -49.84 5.61 -44.18
C GLY A 26 -50.06 4.26 -43.49
N ALA A 27 -51.30 3.97 -43.10
CA ALA A 27 -51.70 2.73 -42.45
C ALA A 27 -52.83 2.05 -43.22
N ALA A 28 -52.88 0.71 -43.25
CA ALA A 28 -53.94 -0.01 -43.95
C ALA A 28 -55.35 0.37 -43.40
N PRO A 29 -56.40 0.43 -44.25
CA PRO A 29 -57.75 0.79 -43.80
C PRO A 29 -58.30 -0.14 -42.70
N SER A 30 -57.89 -1.41 -42.71
CA SER A 30 -58.20 -2.39 -41.66
C SER A 30 -57.60 -1.99 -40.32
N THR A 31 -56.34 -1.54 -40.31
CA THR A 31 -55.65 -1.06 -39.11
C THR A 31 -56.29 0.21 -38.56
N VAL A 32 -56.69 1.15 -39.41
CA VAL A 32 -57.41 2.37 -38.98
C VAL A 32 -58.74 2.01 -38.31
N ARG A 33 -59.53 1.14 -38.95
CA ARG A 33 -60.82 0.68 -38.41
C ARG A 33 -60.65 -0.03 -37.06
N GLU A 34 -59.68 -0.94 -36.98
CA GLU A 34 -59.41 -1.69 -35.75
C GLU A 34 -58.91 -0.78 -34.62
N THR A 35 -58.09 0.22 -34.94
CA THR A 35 -57.60 1.20 -33.95
C THR A 35 -58.74 2.04 -33.39
N LEU A 36 -59.64 2.53 -34.25
CA LEU A 36 -60.81 3.30 -33.82
C LEU A 36 -61.78 2.45 -32.98
N ARG A 37 -62.01 1.19 -33.38
CA ARG A 37 -62.84 0.26 -32.61
C ARG A 37 -62.27 -0.01 -31.22
N ARG A 38 -60.94 -0.18 -31.12
CA ARG A 38 -60.27 -0.36 -29.83
C ARG A 38 -60.35 0.88 -28.96
N ALA A 39 -60.23 2.07 -29.55
CA ALA A 39 -60.37 3.33 -28.82
C ALA A 39 -61.79 3.51 -28.26
N GLU A 40 -62.81 3.19 -29.06
CA GLU A 40 -64.20 3.17 -28.62
C GLU A 40 -64.44 2.15 -27.51
N THR A 41 -63.91 0.93 -27.66
CA THR A 41 -64.02 -0.13 -26.64
C THR A 41 -63.31 0.23 -25.35
N ALA A 42 -62.21 0.99 -25.43
CA ALA A 42 -61.45 1.47 -24.29
C ALA A 42 -62.04 2.78 -23.68
N GLY A 43 -63.16 3.30 -24.22
CA GLY A 43 -63.82 4.50 -23.72
C GLY A 43 -62.99 5.78 -23.89
N LEU A 44 -62.07 5.81 -24.86
CA LEU A 44 -61.18 6.95 -25.07
C LEU A 44 -61.89 8.07 -25.86
N VAL A 45 -61.87 9.29 -25.30
CA VAL A 45 -62.46 10.49 -25.91
C VAL A 45 -61.34 11.40 -26.43
N TRP A 46 -61.55 12.03 -27.59
CA TRP A 46 -60.66 13.06 -28.13
C TRP A 46 -61.18 14.47 -27.81
N PRO A 47 -60.34 15.45 -27.44
CA PRO A 47 -58.89 15.34 -27.25
C PRO A 47 -58.52 14.46 -26.05
N LEU A 48 -57.45 13.69 -26.19
CA LEU A 48 -56.91 12.90 -25.08
C LEU A 48 -56.40 13.86 -24.00
N GLY A 49 -56.82 13.69 -22.74
CA GLY A 49 -56.35 14.49 -21.61
C GLY A 49 -54.83 14.35 -21.39
N ASP A 50 -54.24 15.32 -20.70
CA ASP A 50 -52.78 15.40 -20.46
C ASP A 50 -52.26 14.19 -19.66
N GLU A 51 -53.11 13.54 -18.87
CA GLU A 51 -52.80 12.30 -18.14
C GLU A 51 -52.61 11.06 -19.05
N ILE A 52 -53.07 11.09 -20.30
CA ILE A 52 -52.99 9.95 -21.21
C ILE A 52 -51.65 9.97 -21.95
N THR A 53 -50.63 9.43 -21.30
CA THR A 53 -49.31 9.19 -21.92
C THR A 53 -49.38 8.07 -22.98
N ASP A 54 -48.36 8.00 -23.85
CA ASP A 54 -48.29 6.94 -24.88
C ASP A 54 -48.32 5.53 -24.29
N ALA A 55 -47.74 5.32 -23.10
CA ALA A 55 -47.78 4.03 -22.40
C ALA A 55 -49.18 3.66 -21.89
N VAL A 56 -49.93 4.65 -21.40
CA VAL A 56 -51.33 4.45 -20.96
C VAL A 56 -52.23 4.16 -22.16
N LEU A 57 -52.03 4.88 -23.26
CA LEU A 57 -52.77 4.68 -24.51
C LEU A 57 -52.51 3.30 -25.12
N GLU A 58 -51.26 2.82 -25.07
CA GLU A 58 -50.90 1.48 -25.56
C GLU A 58 -51.51 0.37 -24.68
N ALA A 59 -51.45 0.53 -23.35
CA ALA A 59 -52.08 -0.41 -22.43
C ALA A 59 -53.61 -0.45 -22.62
N ALA A 60 -54.27 0.69 -22.81
CA ALA A 60 -55.72 0.74 -23.03
C ALA A 60 -56.13 0.02 -24.32
N LEU A 61 -55.35 0.16 -25.40
CA LEU A 61 -55.71 -0.36 -26.72
C LEU A 61 -55.28 -1.81 -26.98
N TYR A 62 -54.25 -2.32 -26.29
CA TYR A 62 -53.60 -3.59 -26.67
C TYR A 62 -53.51 -4.64 -25.55
N LYS A 63 -53.92 -4.33 -24.31
CA LYS A 63 -53.77 -5.25 -23.15
C LYS A 63 -54.75 -6.43 -23.13
N ALA A 64 -55.82 -6.42 -23.94
CA ALA A 64 -56.83 -7.48 -23.96
C ALA A 64 -56.43 -8.76 -24.75
N ASN A 65 -55.38 -8.72 -25.59
CA ASN A 65 -54.92 -9.91 -26.30
C ASN A 65 -53.67 -10.50 -25.64
N GLY A 66 -53.88 -11.11 -24.46
CA GLY A 66 -52.89 -12.00 -23.86
C GLY A 66 -52.52 -13.12 -24.82
N THR A 67 -51.24 -13.22 -25.17
CA THR A 67 -50.67 -14.38 -25.84
C THR A 67 -50.99 -15.61 -25.00
N LYS A 68 -51.76 -16.57 -25.54
CA LYS A 68 -52.00 -17.85 -24.87
C LYS A 68 -50.65 -18.50 -24.58
N THR A 69 -50.30 -18.61 -23.30
CA THR A 69 -49.13 -19.33 -22.81
C THR A 69 -49.28 -20.81 -23.16
N GLY A 70 -48.61 -21.26 -24.23
CA GLY A 70 -48.57 -22.67 -24.59
C GLY A 70 -47.98 -23.51 -23.46
N HIS A 71 -48.61 -24.63 -23.15
CA HIS A 71 -48.13 -25.59 -22.16
C HIS A 71 -46.68 -26.02 -22.46
N ARG A 72 -45.79 -25.85 -21.48
CA ARG A 72 -44.38 -26.28 -21.56
C ARG A 72 -44.34 -27.82 -21.52
N ARG A 73 -43.91 -28.45 -22.61
CA ARG A 73 -43.99 -29.92 -22.82
C ARG A 73 -42.71 -30.72 -22.46
N SER A 74 -41.58 -30.07 -22.18
CA SER A 74 -40.31 -30.75 -21.89
C SER A 74 -39.64 -30.18 -20.63
N VAL A 75 -38.84 -31.00 -19.95
CA VAL A 75 -38.08 -30.62 -18.75
C VAL A 75 -37.13 -29.46 -19.07
N GLU A 76 -37.25 -28.36 -18.32
CA GLU A 76 -36.38 -27.19 -18.49
C GLU A 76 -34.99 -27.43 -17.88
N PRO A 77 -33.91 -27.06 -18.58
CA PRO A 77 -32.58 -26.98 -18.00
C PRO A 77 -32.56 -26.03 -16.80
N ASP A 78 -31.67 -26.29 -15.84
CA ASP A 78 -31.31 -25.28 -14.85
C ASP A 78 -30.54 -24.14 -15.54
N TRP A 79 -31.28 -23.10 -15.93
CA TRP A 79 -30.71 -21.94 -16.61
C TRP A 79 -29.65 -21.21 -15.78
N ALA A 80 -29.70 -21.29 -14.45
CA ALA A 80 -28.67 -20.71 -13.59
C ALA A 80 -27.37 -21.53 -13.63
N HIS A 81 -27.47 -22.86 -13.68
CA HIS A 81 -26.32 -23.74 -13.94
C HIS A 81 -25.73 -23.51 -15.34
N VAL A 82 -26.56 -23.51 -16.39
CA VAL A 82 -26.12 -23.20 -17.77
C VAL A 82 -25.42 -21.84 -17.82
N HIS A 83 -25.94 -20.83 -17.13
CA HIS A 83 -25.32 -19.50 -17.06
C HIS A 83 -23.99 -19.46 -16.28
N ARG A 84 -23.78 -20.37 -15.31
CA ARG A 84 -22.50 -20.53 -14.59
C ARG A 84 -21.45 -21.18 -15.47
N GLU A 85 -21.81 -22.28 -16.14
CA GLU A 85 -20.91 -23.04 -17.00
C GLU A 85 -20.39 -22.19 -18.16
N LEU A 86 -21.24 -21.33 -18.75
CA LEU A 86 -20.83 -20.37 -19.79
C LEU A 86 -19.76 -19.35 -19.36
N LYS A 87 -19.41 -19.26 -18.06
CA LYS A 87 -18.31 -18.41 -17.59
C LYS A 87 -16.94 -19.11 -17.65
N ARG A 88 -16.92 -20.44 -17.81
CA ARG A 88 -15.69 -21.23 -17.92
C ARG A 88 -15.08 -21.04 -19.32
N LYS A 89 -13.75 -21.11 -19.41
CA LYS A 89 -13.06 -21.00 -20.72
C LYS A 89 -13.49 -22.16 -21.63
N HIS A 90 -13.70 -21.88 -22.91
CA HIS A 90 -14.09 -22.83 -23.96
C HIS A 90 -15.50 -23.44 -23.88
N VAL A 91 -16.31 -23.11 -22.86
CA VAL A 91 -17.69 -23.60 -22.77
C VAL A 91 -18.63 -22.74 -23.63
N THR A 92 -19.45 -23.39 -24.45
CA THR A 92 -20.41 -22.74 -25.36
C THR A 92 -21.83 -23.25 -25.13
N LEU A 93 -22.83 -22.51 -25.62
CA LEU A 93 -24.23 -22.95 -25.55
C LEU A 93 -24.47 -24.26 -26.32
N GLN A 94 -23.68 -24.53 -27.36
CA GLN A 94 -23.72 -25.80 -28.10
C GLN A 94 -23.32 -26.97 -27.19
N ILE A 95 -22.20 -26.84 -26.47
CA ILE A 95 -21.70 -27.87 -25.54
C ILE A 95 -22.74 -28.16 -24.44
N LEU A 96 -23.30 -27.11 -23.84
CA LEU A 96 -24.31 -27.28 -22.77
C LEU A 96 -25.64 -27.82 -23.29
N TRP A 97 -25.96 -27.60 -24.57
CA TRP A 97 -27.11 -28.24 -25.21
C TRP A 97 -26.84 -29.72 -25.50
N ASP A 98 -25.64 -30.07 -25.98
CA ASP A 98 -25.24 -31.47 -26.21
C ASP A 98 -25.33 -32.29 -24.92
N GLU A 99 -24.87 -31.72 -23.78
CA GLU A 99 -25.01 -32.33 -22.45
C GLU A 99 -26.48 -32.47 -22.00
N TYR A 100 -27.31 -31.45 -22.27
CA TYR A 100 -28.73 -31.46 -21.94
C TYR A 100 -29.50 -32.51 -22.75
N ILE A 101 -29.27 -32.60 -24.07
CA ILE A 101 -30.00 -33.53 -24.93
C ILE A 101 -29.58 -34.98 -24.73
N ALA A 102 -28.32 -35.21 -24.32
CA ALA A 102 -27.85 -36.54 -23.90
C ALA A 102 -28.59 -37.05 -22.65
N ARG A 103 -28.90 -36.15 -21.70
CA ARG A 103 -29.67 -36.48 -20.47
C ARG A 103 -31.18 -36.46 -20.68
N HIS A 104 -31.66 -35.70 -21.66
CA HIS A 104 -33.06 -35.55 -22.00
C HIS A 104 -33.27 -35.70 -23.52
N PRO A 105 -33.33 -36.94 -24.05
CA PRO A 105 -33.47 -37.19 -25.49
C PRO A 105 -34.71 -36.54 -26.13
N ASP A 106 -35.81 -36.45 -25.37
CA ASP A 106 -37.07 -35.77 -25.73
C ASP A 106 -37.11 -34.29 -25.30
N GLY A 107 -35.95 -33.73 -24.96
CA GLY A 107 -35.77 -32.35 -24.55
C GLY A 107 -35.82 -31.34 -25.70
N TYR A 108 -35.68 -30.07 -25.36
CA TYR A 108 -35.62 -28.97 -26.33
C TYR A 108 -34.48 -29.15 -27.34
N ARG A 109 -34.82 -29.06 -28.64
CA ARG A 109 -33.82 -28.98 -29.72
C ARG A 109 -33.06 -27.65 -29.65
N TYR A 110 -31.86 -27.62 -30.24
CA TYR A 110 -30.87 -26.55 -30.04
C TYR A 110 -31.43 -25.12 -30.22
N SER A 111 -32.21 -24.90 -31.29
CA SER A 111 -32.84 -23.60 -31.55
C SER A 111 -33.75 -23.17 -30.40
N ARG A 112 -34.65 -24.06 -29.96
CA ARG A 112 -35.57 -23.80 -28.85
C ARG A 112 -34.85 -23.65 -27.52
N PHE A 113 -33.79 -24.43 -27.28
CA PHE A 113 -32.94 -24.31 -26.09
C PHE A 113 -32.29 -22.93 -26.02
N CYS A 114 -31.71 -22.46 -27.14
CA CYS A 114 -31.14 -21.12 -27.25
C CYS A 114 -32.18 -20.02 -27.02
N ASP A 115 -33.37 -20.16 -27.57
CA ASP A 115 -34.44 -19.15 -27.43
C ASP A 115 -34.96 -19.07 -26.00
N LEU A 116 -35.12 -20.21 -25.32
CA LEU A 116 -35.52 -20.25 -23.92
C LEU A 116 -34.42 -19.69 -23.02
N TYR A 117 -33.15 -20.02 -23.27
CA TYR A 117 -32.02 -19.42 -22.56
C TYR A 117 -31.97 -17.90 -22.77
N ARG A 118 -32.14 -17.42 -24.02
CA ARG A 118 -32.16 -15.98 -24.34
C ARG A 118 -33.34 -15.27 -23.67
N GLY A 119 -34.52 -15.87 -23.65
CA GLY A 119 -35.70 -15.35 -22.97
C GLY A 119 -35.55 -15.32 -21.44
N TRP A 120 -34.90 -16.33 -20.86
CA TRP A 120 -34.51 -16.30 -19.45
C TRP A 120 -33.45 -15.22 -19.19
N ALA A 121 -32.44 -15.12 -20.05
CA ALA A 121 -31.37 -14.15 -19.95
C ALA A 121 -31.83 -12.71 -20.20
N SER A 122 -32.87 -12.47 -20.99
CA SER A 122 -33.44 -11.14 -21.24
C SER A 122 -34.19 -10.57 -20.04
N ASN A 123 -34.62 -11.44 -19.11
CA ASN A 123 -35.18 -11.02 -17.83
C ASN A 123 -34.09 -10.66 -16.79
N LEU A 124 -32.82 -10.86 -17.14
CA LEU A 124 -31.70 -10.33 -16.37
C LEU A 124 -31.55 -8.84 -16.72
N PRO A 125 -31.26 -7.96 -15.74
CA PRO A 125 -31.25 -6.52 -15.98
C PRO A 125 -30.25 -6.13 -17.08
N VAL A 126 -30.75 -5.34 -18.04
CA VAL A 126 -30.05 -4.91 -19.25
C VAL A 126 -28.90 -3.97 -18.88
N THR A 127 -27.71 -4.53 -18.88
CA THR A 127 -26.43 -3.84 -18.93
C THR A 127 -25.61 -4.60 -19.97
N MET A 128 -24.87 -3.91 -20.85
CA MET A 128 -23.92 -4.55 -21.75
C MET A 128 -22.91 -5.33 -20.89
N ARG A 129 -23.10 -6.65 -20.75
CA ARG A 129 -22.29 -7.48 -19.87
C ARG A 129 -20.97 -7.82 -20.57
N GLN A 130 -19.88 -7.27 -20.06
CA GLN A 130 -18.57 -7.86 -20.30
C GLN A 130 -18.52 -9.21 -19.56
N ASN A 131 -18.39 -10.31 -20.29
CA ASN A 131 -18.09 -11.61 -19.71
C ASN A 131 -16.65 -11.56 -19.21
N HIS A 132 -16.42 -11.85 -17.93
CA HIS A 132 -15.08 -11.95 -17.35
C HIS A 132 -14.80 -13.43 -17.15
N ALA A 133 -13.79 -13.93 -17.85
CA ALA A 133 -13.30 -15.28 -17.63
C ALA A 133 -12.69 -15.39 -16.23
N ALA A 134 -12.75 -16.58 -15.65
CA ALA A 134 -12.13 -16.85 -14.36
C ALA A 134 -10.59 -16.66 -14.41
N GLY A 135 -10.04 -16.09 -13.35
CA GLY A 135 -8.63 -15.75 -13.21
C GLY A 135 -8.12 -14.65 -14.15
N ASP A 136 -8.99 -14.05 -14.97
CA ASP A 136 -8.57 -13.13 -16.03
C ASP A 136 -8.29 -11.72 -15.49
N LYS A 137 -9.24 -11.11 -14.79
CA LYS A 137 -9.19 -9.68 -14.44
C LYS A 137 -9.43 -9.43 -12.96
N LEU A 138 -8.53 -8.66 -12.35
CA LEU A 138 -8.72 -8.00 -11.07
C LEU A 138 -8.92 -6.52 -11.29
N PHE A 139 -10.00 -5.99 -10.76
CA PHE A 139 -10.29 -4.56 -10.82
C PHE A 139 -9.92 -3.91 -9.49
N VAL A 140 -9.27 -2.75 -9.55
CA VAL A 140 -8.72 -2.07 -8.38
C VAL A 140 -9.04 -0.58 -8.42
N ASP A 141 -9.42 -0.03 -7.27
CA ASP A 141 -9.74 1.39 -7.12
C ASP A 141 -9.54 1.85 -5.67
N TYR A 142 -9.49 3.17 -5.45
CA TYR A 142 -9.69 3.76 -4.13
C TYR A 142 -11.13 4.25 -3.99
N ALA A 143 -11.73 4.04 -2.83
CA ALA A 143 -13.01 4.63 -2.52
C ALA A 143 -12.90 6.14 -2.45
N GLY A 144 -13.90 6.85 -2.98
CA GLY A 144 -13.94 8.31 -2.90
C GLY A 144 -14.13 8.83 -1.47
N ASP A 145 -14.80 8.05 -0.62
CA ASP A 145 -15.03 8.36 0.79
C ASP A 145 -13.92 7.76 1.68
N THR A 146 -13.60 8.47 2.76
CA THR A 146 -12.52 8.09 3.70
C THR A 146 -13.06 7.69 5.08
N VAL A 147 -12.28 6.93 5.83
CA VAL A 147 -12.59 6.55 7.22
C VAL A 147 -11.81 7.43 8.18
N THR A 148 -12.50 8.08 9.11
CA THR A 148 -11.86 8.93 10.13
C THR A 148 -11.28 8.09 11.26
N VAL A 149 -10.00 8.32 11.58
CA VAL A 149 -9.27 7.66 12.67
C VAL A 149 -8.72 8.71 13.64
N ILE A 150 -8.90 8.50 14.93
CA ILE A 150 -8.33 9.33 15.99
C ILE A 150 -6.88 8.89 16.23
N VAL A 151 -5.92 9.75 15.87
CA VAL A 151 -4.48 9.45 15.99
C VAL A 151 -3.83 10.03 17.24
N ASP A 152 -4.47 11.01 17.88
CA ASP A 152 -4.08 11.54 19.19
C ASP A 152 -5.32 11.64 20.07
N ARG A 153 -5.45 10.75 21.06
CA ARG A 153 -6.61 10.69 21.95
C ARG A 153 -6.68 11.88 22.91
N LEU A 154 -5.54 12.45 23.28
CA LEU A 154 -5.46 13.55 24.24
C LEU A 154 -5.79 14.88 23.57
N ARG A 155 -5.37 15.06 22.32
CA ARG A 155 -5.62 16.29 21.55
C ARG A 155 -6.82 16.19 20.61
N GLY A 156 -7.45 15.02 20.51
CA GLY A 156 -8.55 14.78 19.56
C GLY A 156 -8.13 14.86 18.09
N LYS A 157 -6.83 14.70 17.77
CA LYS A 157 -6.35 14.82 16.38
C LYS A 157 -6.85 13.64 15.56
N THR A 158 -7.53 13.93 14.46
CA THR A 158 -8.01 12.92 13.52
C THR A 158 -7.17 12.90 12.25
N ARG A 159 -7.20 11.75 11.56
CA ARG A 159 -6.60 11.55 10.23
C ARG A 159 -7.56 10.72 9.39
N GLN A 160 -7.68 11.08 8.11
CA GLN A 160 -8.47 10.32 7.16
C GLN A 160 -7.64 9.15 6.59
N ALA A 161 -8.27 7.97 6.56
CA ALA A 161 -7.73 6.77 5.93
C ALA A 161 -8.48 6.49 4.63
N HIS A 162 -7.73 6.26 3.56
CA HIS A 162 -8.21 5.94 2.22
C HIS A 162 -8.47 4.45 2.12
N LEU A 163 -9.61 4.07 1.52
CA LEU A 163 -10.02 2.67 1.41
C LEU A 163 -9.68 2.13 0.02
N PHE A 164 -8.69 1.25 -0.08
CA PHE A 164 -8.41 0.50 -1.28
C PHE A 164 -9.42 -0.64 -1.44
N VAL A 165 -9.86 -0.90 -2.68
CA VAL A 165 -10.78 -1.99 -3.02
C VAL A 165 -10.26 -2.76 -4.23
N ALA A 166 -10.29 -4.08 -4.15
CA ALA A 166 -9.97 -4.99 -5.24
C ALA A 166 -11.07 -6.05 -5.43
N VAL A 167 -11.47 -6.31 -6.67
CA VAL A 167 -12.55 -7.28 -6.97
C VAL A 167 -12.23 -8.14 -8.20
N LEU A 168 -12.33 -9.46 -8.05
CA LEU A 168 -12.18 -10.40 -9.17
C LEU A 168 -13.38 -10.35 -10.12
N GLY A 169 -13.13 -10.30 -11.43
CA GLY A 169 -14.18 -10.09 -12.43
C GLY A 169 -15.22 -11.21 -12.52
N ALA A 170 -14.82 -12.47 -12.30
CA ALA A 170 -15.68 -13.63 -12.50
C ALA A 170 -16.50 -13.98 -11.25
N SER A 171 -15.83 -14.26 -10.11
CA SER A 171 -16.49 -14.55 -8.83
C SER A 171 -17.06 -13.33 -8.11
N SER A 172 -16.56 -12.13 -8.44
CA SER A 172 -16.81 -10.92 -7.62
C SER A 172 -16.33 -11.05 -6.18
N LEU A 173 -15.37 -11.95 -5.90
CA LEU A 173 -14.68 -11.99 -4.62
C LEU A 173 -13.99 -10.64 -4.38
N SER A 174 -14.25 -10.05 -3.23
CA SER A 174 -13.83 -8.69 -2.92
C SER A 174 -12.77 -8.68 -1.82
N TYR A 175 -11.83 -7.76 -1.94
CA TYR A 175 -10.84 -7.44 -0.94
C TYR A 175 -10.85 -5.91 -0.73
N ALA A 176 -10.59 -5.47 0.50
CA ALA A 176 -10.47 -4.07 0.82
C ALA A 176 -9.52 -3.88 1.99
N GLU A 177 -8.80 -2.75 2.01
CA GLU A 177 -7.97 -2.35 3.13
C GLU A 177 -7.84 -0.83 3.20
N ALA A 178 -7.71 -0.31 4.41
CA ALA A 178 -7.45 1.09 4.68
C ALA A 178 -5.95 1.39 4.73
N ARG A 179 -5.56 2.46 4.04
CA ARG A 179 -4.21 3.04 4.04
C ARG A 179 -4.25 4.52 4.37
N TRP A 180 -3.10 5.04 4.80
CA TRP A 180 -2.99 6.45 5.16
C TRP A 180 -2.84 7.40 3.97
N SER A 181 -2.48 6.87 2.80
CA SER A 181 -2.32 7.65 1.59
C SER A 181 -2.64 6.82 0.36
N GLU A 182 -2.85 7.50 -0.76
CA GLU A 182 -2.98 6.89 -2.08
C GLU A 182 -1.66 6.91 -2.85
N THR A 183 -0.53 7.01 -2.15
CA THR A 183 0.79 7.07 -2.80
C THR A 183 1.17 5.70 -3.38
N LEU A 184 2.16 5.69 -4.29
CA LEU A 184 2.62 4.47 -4.95
C LEU A 184 3.04 3.35 -3.98
N PRO A 185 3.77 3.60 -2.89
CA PRO A 185 4.08 2.57 -1.90
C PRO A 185 2.83 1.90 -1.31
N ASP A 186 1.83 2.70 -0.89
CA ASP A 186 0.58 2.18 -0.32
C ASP A 186 -0.23 1.44 -1.39
N TRP A 187 -0.31 1.97 -2.62
CA TRP A 187 -0.97 1.32 -3.75
C TRP A 187 -0.40 -0.07 -4.05
N LEU A 188 0.92 -0.20 -4.13
CA LEU A 188 1.58 -1.48 -4.38
C LEU A 188 1.45 -2.42 -3.19
N GLY A 189 1.57 -1.89 -1.96
CA GLY A 189 1.33 -2.66 -0.74
C GLY A 189 -0.06 -3.30 -0.72
N CYS A 190 -1.07 -2.54 -1.14
CA CYS A 190 -2.44 -3.04 -1.26
C CYS A 190 -2.60 -4.16 -2.30
N HIS A 191 -1.93 -4.03 -3.44
CA HIS A 191 -1.95 -5.09 -4.46
C HIS A 191 -1.32 -6.38 -3.93
N VAL A 192 -0.14 -6.27 -3.32
CA VAL A 192 0.55 -7.43 -2.75
C VAL A 192 -0.34 -8.15 -1.73
N ASN A 193 -0.91 -7.41 -0.78
CA ASN A 193 -1.81 -7.99 0.21
C ASN A 193 -3.08 -8.61 -0.41
N ALA A 194 -3.67 -7.97 -1.43
CA ALA A 194 -4.84 -8.49 -2.11
C ALA A 194 -4.53 -9.82 -2.82
N LEU A 195 -3.40 -9.89 -3.54
CA LEU A 195 -2.95 -11.11 -4.22
C LEU A 195 -2.65 -12.24 -3.23
N GLU A 196 -2.00 -11.92 -2.10
CA GLU A 196 -1.79 -12.85 -0.98
C GLU A 196 -3.13 -13.35 -0.41
N ALA A 197 -4.11 -12.46 -0.21
CA ALA A 197 -5.44 -12.82 0.30
C ALA A 197 -6.25 -13.70 -0.67
N PHE A 198 -6.04 -13.56 -1.97
CA PHE A 198 -6.61 -14.45 -2.98
C PHE A 198 -5.81 -15.76 -3.10
N GLY A 199 -4.55 -15.80 -2.69
CA GLY A 199 -3.67 -16.95 -2.83
C GLY A 199 -3.19 -17.19 -4.26
N GLY A 200 -3.22 -16.16 -5.11
CA GLY A 200 -2.83 -16.26 -6.52
C GLY A 200 -3.00 -14.96 -7.28
N ALA A 201 -2.35 -14.85 -8.44
CA ALA A 201 -2.36 -13.67 -9.29
C ALA A 201 -3.21 -13.84 -10.55
N PRO A 202 -4.10 -12.89 -10.89
CA PRO A 202 -4.88 -12.93 -12.12
C PRO A 202 -4.02 -12.52 -13.32
N ALA A 203 -4.50 -12.77 -14.54
CA ALA A 203 -3.77 -12.38 -15.75
C ALA A 203 -3.62 -10.85 -15.89
N LEU A 204 -4.65 -10.09 -15.56
CA LEU A 204 -4.72 -8.65 -15.77
C LEU A 204 -5.12 -7.89 -14.50
N LEU A 205 -4.36 -6.86 -14.19
CA LEU A 205 -4.68 -5.84 -13.19
C LEU A 205 -5.28 -4.63 -13.91
N VAL A 206 -6.51 -4.26 -13.55
CA VAL A 206 -7.28 -3.22 -14.21
C VAL A 206 -7.51 -2.07 -13.25
N PRO A 207 -6.57 -1.10 -13.18
CA PRO A 207 -6.74 0.11 -12.38
C PRO A 207 -7.66 1.10 -13.07
N ASP A 208 -8.48 1.83 -12.30
CA ASP A 208 -9.15 3.01 -12.83
C ASP A 208 -8.28 4.25 -12.67
N ASN A 209 -7.82 4.82 -13.79
CA ASN A 209 -7.15 6.13 -14.00
C ASN A 209 -6.40 6.82 -12.83
N ALA A 210 -5.89 6.08 -11.87
CA ALA A 210 -5.13 6.61 -10.76
C ALA A 210 -3.79 7.10 -11.33
N LYS A 211 -3.46 8.38 -11.11
CA LYS A 211 -2.15 8.95 -11.51
C LYS A 211 -0.96 8.13 -10.98
N VAL A 212 -1.20 7.38 -9.91
CA VAL A 212 -0.27 6.45 -9.26
C VAL A 212 0.05 5.24 -10.15
N ALA A 213 -0.94 4.73 -10.89
CA ALA A 213 -0.83 3.60 -11.78
C ALA A 213 -0.46 3.99 -13.22
N ILE A 214 -0.85 5.19 -13.66
CA ILE A 214 -0.72 5.66 -15.05
C ILE A 214 0.02 7.00 -15.09
N ILE A 215 1.24 7.01 -15.64
CA ILE A 215 2.05 8.22 -15.85
C ILE A 215 1.42 9.10 -16.93
N LYS A 216 0.93 8.49 -18.02
CA LYS A 216 0.18 9.16 -19.08
C LYS A 216 -0.91 8.24 -19.62
N ALA A 217 -2.18 8.61 -19.38
CA ALA A 217 -3.31 7.90 -19.95
C ALA A 217 -3.37 8.19 -21.46
N CYS A 218 -3.24 7.15 -22.28
CA CYS A 218 -3.27 7.24 -23.75
C CYS A 218 -4.14 6.11 -24.31
N ARG A 219 -4.83 6.39 -25.41
CA ARG A 219 -5.75 5.46 -26.07
C ARG A 219 -5.05 4.27 -26.72
N TYR A 220 -3.81 4.46 -27.18
CA TYR A 220 -3.08 3.48 -27.98
C TYR A 220 -1.79 2.98 -27.29
N ASP A 221 -1.20 3.78 -26.39
CA ASP A 221 0.04 3.43 -25.67
C ASP A 221 0.06 4.09 -24.28
N PRO A 222 -0.69 3.53 -23.30
CA PRO A 222 -0.69 4.07 -21.94
C PRO A 222 0.65 3.81 -21.25
N GLN A 223 1.32 4.87 -20.80
CA GLN A 223 2.56 4.73 -20.03
C GLN A 223 2.22 4.37 -18.58
N VAL A 224 2.27 3.09 -18.27
CA VAL A 224 2.13 2.56 -16.92
C VAL A 224 3.34 2.98 -16.08
N ASN A 225 3.12 3.25 -14.80
CA ASN A 225 4.23 3.51 -13.88
C ASN A 225 5.21 2.33 -13.87
N ARG A 226 6.50 2.57 -14.16
CA ARG A 226 7.52 1.52 -14.26
C ARG A 226 7.58 0.61 -13.04
N THR A 227 7.45 1.16 -11.84
CA THR A 227 7.48 0.39 -10.60
C THR A 227 6.19 -0.42 -10.40
N TYR A 228 5.06 0.06 -10.90
CA TYR A 228 3.82 -0.71 -10.90
C TYR A 228 3.84 -1.84 -11.93
N ALA A 229 4.37 -1.58 -13.13
CA ALA A 229 4.60 -2.62 -14.14
C ALA A 229 5.55 -3.71 -13.62
N GLY A 230 6.65 -3.33 -12.95
CA GLY A 230 7.57 -4.28 -12.33
C GLY A 230 6.91 -5.14 -11.24
N MET A 231 5.99 -4.58 -10.45
CA MET A 231 5.20 -5.37 -9.50
C MET A 231 4.27 -6.35 -10.22
N ALA A 232 3.56 -5.91 -11.26
CA ALA A 232 2.70 -6.79 -12.03
C ALA A 232 3.50 -7.95 -12.66
N GLU A 233 4.65 -7.65 -13.26
CA GLU A 233 5.56 -8.65 -13.84
C GLU A 233 6.06 -9.65 -12.80
N HIS A 234 6.43 -9.19 -11.59
CA HIS A 234 6.83 -10.05 -10.47
C HIS A 234 5.80 -11.14 -10.16
N TYR A 235 4.50 -10.79 -10.19
CA TYR A 235 3.41 -11.74 -9.98
C TYR A 235 2.90 -12.41 -11.27
N GLY A 236 3.57 -12.19 -12.40
CA GLY A 236 3.18 -12.71 -13.70
C GLY A 236 1.89 -12.09 -14.26
N SER A 237 1.42 -10.96 -13.74
CA SER A 237 0.26 -10.22 -14.24
C SER A 237 0.67 -9.13 -15.23
N SER A 238 -0.30 -8.58 -15.98
CA SER A 238 -0.09 -7.38 -16.80
C SER A 238 -1.08 -6.28 -16.42
N VAL A 239 -0.68 -5.01 -16.56
CA VAL A 239 -1.55 -3.87 -16.25
C VAL A 239 -2.33 -3.45 -17.48
N LEU A 240 -3.66 -3.48 -17.39
CA LEU A 240 -4.56 -3.01 -18.44
C LEU A 240 -5.39 -1.83 -17.91
N PRO A 241 -4.99 -0.57 -18.13
CA PRO A 241 -5.73 0.58 -17.63
C PRO A 241 -7.08 0.75 -18.35
N THR A 242 -8.07 1.28 -17.63
CA THR A 242 -9.38 1.64 -18.20
C THR A 242 -9.25 2.76 -19.24
N ARG A 243 -10.02 2.69 -20.33
CA ARG A 243 -9.97 3.73 -21.38
C ARG A 243 -10.57 5.05 -20.84
N PRO A 244 -9.88 6.19 -21.02
CA PRO A 244 -10.42 7.50 -20.62
C PRO A 244 -11.78 7.80 -21.28
N ARG A 245 -12.72 8.38 -20.51
CA ARG A 245 -14.04 8.86 -20.98
C ARG A 245 -14.94 7.78 -21.60
N ARG A 246 -14.78 6.51 -21.22
CA ARG A 246 -15.67 5.39 -21.63
C ARG A 246 -16.27 4.70 -20.39
N PRO A 247 -17.40 5.19 -19.85
CA PRO A 247 -18.07 4.65 -18.66
C PRO A 247 -18.41 3.15 -18.75
N ARG A 248 -18.54 2.61 -19.97
CA ARG A 248 -18.96 1.23 -20.23
C ARG A 248 -17.88 0.19 -19.93
N ASP A 249 -16.59 0.53 -19.95
CA ASP A 249 -15.51 -0.39 -19.54
C ASP A 249 -15.46 -0.54 -18.00
N LYS A 250 -16.05 0.43 -17.30
CA LYS A 250 -16.03 0.56 -15.84
C LYS A 250 -17.31 0.07 -15.16
N ALA A 251 -18.37 -0.26 -15.90
CA ALA A 251 -19.71 -0.45 -15.33
C ALA A 251 -19.82 -1.59 -14.29
N LYS A 252 -19.14 -2.73 -14.51
CA LYS A 252 -19.12 -3.84 -13.54
C LYS A 252 -18.16 -3.58 -12.38
N VAL A 253 -17.08 -2.84 -12.65
CA VAL A 253 -16.11 -2.36 -11.66
C VAL A 253 -16.76 -1.39 -10.70
N GLU A 254 -17.37 -0.32 -11.22
CA GLU A 254 -18.13 0.65 -10.44
C GLU A 254 -19.23 -0.02 -9.64
N ALA A 255 -19.96 -0.98 -10.22
CA ALA A 255 -21.00 -1.68 -9.48
C ALA A 255 -20.42 -2.49 -8.31
N ALA A 256 -19.33 -3.23 -8.52
CA ALA A 256 -18.73 -4.06 -7.48
C ALA A 256 -18.03 -3.22 -6.41
N VAL A 257 -17.22 -2.23 -6.82
CA VAL A 257 -16.57 -1.27 -5.93
C VAL A 257 -17.61 -0.48 -5.14
N ARG A 258 -18.66 0.07 -5.78
CA ARG A 258 -19.75 0.76 -5.06
C ARG A 258 -20.51 -0.13 -4.09
N ILE A 259 -20.65 -1.42 -4.39
CA ILE A 259 -21.25 -2.37 -3.44
C ILE A 259 -20.35 -2.48 -2.21
N VAL A 260 -19.05 -2.66 -2.40
CA VAL A 260 -18.06 -2.75 -1.32
C VAL A 260 -18.06 -1.43 -0.53
N GLU A 261 -17.91 -0.28 -1.19
CA GLU A 261 -17.92 1.06 -0.58
C GLU A 261 -19.17 1.31 0.26
N ARG A 262 -20.37 1.23 -0.32
CA ARG A 262 -21.62 1.54 0.40
C ARG A 262 -21.87 0.57 1.54
N TRP A 263 -21.53 -0.70 1.34
CA TRP A 263 -21.80 -1.73 2.32
C TRP A 263 -20.80 -1.68 3.49
N LEU A 264 -19.50 -1.50 3.23
CA LEU A 264 -18.48 -1.33 4.26
C LEU A 264 -18.63 0.00 4.98
N LEU A 265 -18.53 1.13 4.27
CA LEU A 265 -18.56 2.46 4.90
C LEU A 265 -19.88 2.69 5.62
N GLY A 266 -20.99 2.23 5.04
CA GLY A 266 -22.29 2.24 5.69
C GLY A 266 -22.26 1.53 7.05
N ARG A 267 -21.60 0.38 7.17
CA ARG A 267 -21.52 -0.36 8.45
C ARG A 267 -20.48 0.20 9.43
N LEU A 268 -19.47 0.90 8.93
CA LEU A 268 -18.41 1.50 9.74
C LEU A 268 -18.78 2.89 10.28
N ARG A 269 -19.81 3.56 9.73
CA ARG A 269 -20.16 4.97 10.01
C ARG A 269 -20.38 5.37 11.48
N HIS A 270 -20.73 4.43 12.36
CA HIS A 270 -20.97 4.69 13.79
C HIS A 270 -19.87 4.14 14.69
N ARG A 271 -18.80 3.58 14.10
CA ARG A 271 -17.65 3.07 14.83
C ARG A 271 -16.57 4.15 14.89
N VAL A 272 -15.98 4.33 16.06
CA VAL A 272 -14.82 5.20 16.27
C VAL A 272 -13.57 4.34 16.27
N PHE A 273 -12.57 4.75 15.50
CA PHE A 273 -11.31 4.03 15.37
C PHE A 273 -10.16 4.86 15.94
N TYR A 274 -9.20 4.17 16.57
CA TYR A 274 -8.02 4.78 17.18
C TYR A 274 -6.71 4.33 16.54
N SER A 275 -6.77 3.40 15.58
CA SER A 275 -5.62 3.01 14.79
C SER A 275 -6.05 2.49 13.42
N LEU A 276 -5.11 2.52 12.47
CA LEU A 276 -5.33 1.90 11.15
C LEU A 276 -5.54 0.38 11.26
N ALA A 277 -4.91 -0.26 12.26
CA ALA A 277 -5.06 -1.69 12.52
C ALA A 277 -6.49 -2.04 12.91
N GLU A 278 -7.13 -1.23 13.78
CA GLU A 278 -8.53 -1.43 14.15
C GLU A 278 -9.48 -1.27 12.95
N VAL A 279 -9.24 -0.29 12.09
CA VAL A 279 -10.02 -0.11 10.85
C VAL A 279 -9.90 -1.36 9.98
N ASN A 280 -8.68 -1.84 9.74
CA ASN A 280 -8.43 -3.01 8.90
C ASN A 280 -8.99 -4.31 9.49
N ALA A 281 -8.96 -4.48 10.81
CA ALA A 281 -9.61 -5.59 11.48
C ALA A 281 -11.13 -5.58 11.25
N ALA A 282 -11.79 -4.43 11.43
CA ALA A 282 -13.22 -4.28 11.18
C ALA A 282 -13.58 -4.49 9.71
N ILE A 283 -12.74 -4.03 8.77
CA ILE A 283 -12.90 -4.31 7.33
C ILE A 283 -12.81 -5.82 7.07
N GLY A 284 -11.86 -6.52 7.68
CA GLY A 284 -11.69 -7.97 7.55
C GLY A 284 -12.94 -8.76 7.96
N GLU A 285 -13.54 -8.43 9.11
CA GLU A 285 -14.80 -9.04 9.57
C GLU A 285 -15.94 -8.87 8.56
N LEU A 286 -16.05 -7.64 8.02
CA LEU A 286 -17.06 -7.29 7.04
C LEU A 286 -16.81 -8.02 5.70
N LEU A 287 -15.57 -8.11 5.25
CA LEU A 287 -15.23 -8.86 4.04
C LEU A 287 -15.56 -10.35 4.18
N ALA A 288 -15.32 -10.95 5.35
CA ALA A 288 -15.69 -12.34 5.62
C ALA A 288 -17.22 -12.54 5.51
N ASP A 289 -18.03 -11.65 6.08
CA ASP A 289 -19.49 -11.71 5.93
C ASP A 289 -19.93 -11.56 4.46
N LEU A 290 -19.33 -10.61 3.73
CA LEU A 290 -19.65 -10.35 2.33
C LEU A 290 -19.28 -11.51 1.40
N ASN A 291 -18.12 -12.11 1.63
CA ASN A 291 -17.54 -13.14 0.75
C ASN A 291 -18.04 -14.53 1.09
N ASP A 292 -18.11 -14.86 2.38
CA ASP A 292 -18.26 -16.24 2.85
C ASP A 292 -19.70 -16.56 3.26
N ARG A 293 -20.50 -15.57 3.72
CA ARG A 293 -21.87 -15.80 4.21
C ARG A 293 -22.95 -15.37 3.23
N ARG A 294 -22.70 -14.31 2.45
CA ARG A 294 -23.72 -13.72 1.58
C ARG A 294 -23.85 -14.46 0.25
N VAL A 295 -24.99 -15.10 0.05
CA VAL A 295 -25.33 -15.77 -1.21
C VAL A 295 -25.62 -14.76 -2.32
N LEU A 296 -24.96 -14.91 -3.46
CA LEU A 296 -25.25 -14.17 -4.68
C LEU A 296 -26.57 -14.69 -5.26
N ARG A 297 -27.67 -13.94 -5.07
CA ARG A 297 -29.03 -14.33 -5.50
C ARG A 297 -29.14 -14.89 -6.93
N ARG A 298 -28.33 -14.41 -7.87
CA ARG A 298 -28.36 -14.83 -9.29
C ARG A 298 -27.63 -16.15 -9.55
N VAL A 299 -26.76 -16.56 -8.64
CA VAL A 299 -25.81 -17.67 -8.83
C VAL A 299 -26.04 -18.78 -7.79
N GLY A 300 -26.75 -18.48 -6.68
CA GLY A 300 -27.14 -19.45 -5.67
C GLY A 300 -26.03 -19.84 -4.69
N CYS A 301 -24.80 -19.36 -4.89
CA CYS A 301 -23.65 -19.61 -4.01
C CYS A 301 -23.04 -18.30 -3.50
N THR A 302 -22.15 -18.40 -2.52
CA THR A 302 -21.38 -17.25 -2.00
C THR A 302 -20.24 -16.88 -2.95
N ARG A 303 -19.64 -15.69 -2.77
CA ARG A 303 -18.50 -15.27 -3.58
C ARG A 303 -17.30 -16.21 -3.37
N ARG A 304 -17.10 -16.67 -2.13
CA ARG A 304 -16.06 -17.63 -1.76
C ARG A 304 -16.22 -18.95 -2.49
N GLN A 305 -17.41 -19.53 -2.41
CA GLN A 305 -17.71 -20.80 -3.10
C GLN A 305 -17.47 -20.66 -4.60
N LEU A 306 -17.96 -19.58 -5.20
CA LEU A 306 -17.73 -19.31 -6.62
C LEU A 306 -16.24 -19.14 -6.92
N PHE A 307 -15.50 -18.40 -6.11
CA PHE A 307 -14.06 -18.21 -6.25
C PHE A 307 -13.29 -19.54 -6.23
N ASP A 308 -13.56 -20.39 -5.24
CA ASP A 308 -12.88 -21.67 -5.10
C ASP A 308 -13.20 -22.62 -6.28
N GLU A 309 -14.42 -22.54 -6.83
CA GLU A 309 -14.85 -23.33 -7.98
C GLU A 309 -14.22 -22.87 -9.29
N ILE A 310 -14.22 -21.55 -9.58
CA ILE A 310 -13.85 -21.04 -10.92
C ILE A 310 -12.53 -20.28 -10.97
N ASP A 311 -12.23 -19.42 -9.99
CA ASP A 311 -11.08 -18.51 -10.05
C ASP A 311 -9.81 -19.20 -9.52
N ARG A 312 -9.87 -19.79 -8.33
CA ARG A 312 -8.70 -20.41 -7.66
C ARG A 312 -7.91 -21.37 -8.58
N PRO A 313 -8.54 -22.27 -9.37
CA PRO A 313 -7.78 -23.20 -10.23
C PRO A 313 -7.08 -22.53 -11.41
N THR A 314 -7.43 -21.28 -11.74
CA THR A 314 -6.97 -20.54 -12.92
C THR A 314 -6.00 -19.40 -12.60
N LEU A 315 -5.86 -19.06 -11.31
CA LEU A 315 -4.90 -18.04 -10.87
C LEU A 315 -3.46 -18.55 -11.02
N LYS A 316 -2.56 -17.63 -11.34
CA LYS A 316 -1.12 -17.90 -11.35
C LYS A 316 -0.63 -18.07 -9.91
N PRO A 317 0.27 -19.03 -9.64
CA PRO A 317 0.86 -19.18 -8.31
C PRO A 317 1.63 -17.92 -7.93
N LEU A 318 1.61 -17.58 -6.64
CA LEU A 318 2.43 -16.48 -6.13
C LEU A 318 3.92 -16.90 -6.12
N PRO A 319 4.85 -15.99 -6.45
CA PRO A 319 6.27 -16.22 -6.25
C PRO A 319 6.59 -16.48 -4.78
N ALA A 320 7.68 -17.21 -4.52
CA ALA A 320 8.14 -17.46 -3.15
C ALA A 320 8.56 -16.17 -2.43
N GLU A 321 9.14 -15.23 -3.16
CA GLU A 321 9.55 -13.93 -2.63
C GLU A 321 8.44 -12.90 -2.81
N ARG A 322 8.12 -12.19 -1.73
CA ARG A 322 7.17 -11.08 -1.76
C ARG A 322 7.77 -9.87 -2.48
N TYR A 323 7.00 -9.21 -3.34
CA TYR A 323 7.44 -7.96 -3.95
C TYR A 323 7.65 -6.87 -2.89
N VAL A 324 8.85 -6.28 -2.87
CA VAL A 324 9.20 -5.18 -1.96
C VAL A 324 9.39 -3.90 -2.76
N PHE A 325 8.53 -2.91 -2.51
CA PHE A 325 8.70 -1.59 -3.08
C PHE A 325 10.00 -0.94 -2.56
N ALA A 326 10.79 -0.41 -3.48
CA ALA A 326 12.00 0.32 -3.18
C ALA A 326 12.08 1.62 -3.98
N GLU A 327 12.41 2.72 -3.31
CA GLU A 327 12.81 3.97 -3.95
C GLU A 327 14.31 3.97 -4.19
N TRP A 328 14.74 4.45 -5.35
CA TRP A 328 16.14 4.63 -5.66
C TRP A 328 16.48 6.12 -5.62
N ARG A 329 17.53 6.48 -4.86
CA ARG A 329 18.02 7.85 -4.77
C ARG A 329 19.54 7.87 -4.89
N ILE A 330 20.05 8.76 -5.73
CA ILE A 330 21.48 9.05 -5.75
C ILE A 330 21.79 10.00 -4.60
N ARG A 331 22.79 9.66 -3.79
CA ARG A 331 23.29 10.48 -2.68
C ARG A 331 24.80 10.48 -2.65
N ARG A 332 25.39 11.45 -1.98
CA ARG A 332 26.83 11.53 -1.78
C ARG A 332 27.15 11.19 -0.33
N ALA A 333 28.12 10.30 -0.12
CA ALA A 333 28.64 10.05 1.22
C ALA A 333 29.39 11.29 1.74
N GLY A 334 29.12 11.69 2.97
CA GLY A 334 29.80 12.78 3.66
C GLY A 334 31.28 12.49 3.93
N LEU A 335 31.97 13.48 4.49
CA LEU A 335 33.35 13.34 4.94
C LEU A 335 33.46 12.33 6.09
N ASP A 336 32.42 12.28 6.90
CA ASP A 336 32.20 11.40 8.02
C ASP A 336 31.67 10.02 7.60
N TYR A 337 31.80 9.64 6.31
CA TYR A 337 31.38 8.35 5.76
C TYR A 337 29.90 7.98 5.99
N HIS A 338 29.01 8.96 6.11
CA HIS A 338 27.56 8.74 6.19
C HIS A 338 26.80 9.28 4.98
N VAL A 339 25.66 8.67 4.71
CA VAL A 339 24.72 9.07 3.66
C VAL A 339 23.41 9.45 4.32
N GLU A 340 22.94 10.67 4.06
CA GLU A 340 21.66 11.15 4.59
C GLU A 340 20.48 10.60 3.75
N ILE A 341 19.57 9.91 4.43
CA ILE A 341 18.29 9.45 3.89
C ILE A 341 17.19 9.86 4.88
N ASP A 342 16.25 10.68 4.41
CA ASP A 342 15.10 11.17 5.20
C ASP A 342 15.48 11.71 6.59
N ARG A 343 16.55 12.53 6.67
CA ARG A 343 17.11 13.11 7.91
C ARG A 343 17.68 12.09 8.91
N HIS A 344 18.09 10.91 8.43
CA HIS A 344 18.88 9.95 9.21
C HIS A 344 20.15 9.60 8.42
N TYR A 345 21.26 9.37 9.14
CA TYR A 345 22.58 9.20 8.54
C TYR A 345 23.03 7.74 8.63
N TYR A 346 23.27 7.11 7.49
CA TYR A 346 23.67 5.70 7.41
C TYR A 346 25.11 5.58 6.93
N SER A 347 25.93 4.85 7.68
CA SER A 347 27.36 4.71 7.35
C SER A 347 27.60 3.87 6.08
N VAL A 348 28.66 4.20 5.35
CA VAL A 348 29.26 3.38 4.29
C VAL A 348 30.72 3.11 4.63
N PRO A 349 31.36 2.04 4.10
CA PRO A 349 32.80 1.86 4.28
C PRO A 349 33.57 3.13 3.93
N TYR A 350 34.45 3.59 4.82
CA TYR A 350 35.09 4.91 4.73
C TYR A 350 35.83 5.19 3.42
N ARG A 351 36.27 4.13 2.73
CA ARG A 351 36.86 4.22 1.39
C ARG A 351 35.93 4.89 0.36
N PHE A 352 34.61 4.85 0.57
CA PHE A 352 33.61 5.48 -0.27
C PHE A 352 33.20 6.88 0.22
N ALA A 353 33.89 7.46 1.21
CA ALA A 353 33.62 8.83 1.65
C ALA A 353 33.76 9.81 0.47
N ARG A 354 32.87 10.80 0.40
CA ARG A 354 32.77 11.78 -0.70
C ARG A 354 32.35 11.21 -2.06
N GLU A 355 32.11 9.90 -2.19
CA GLU A 355 31.62 9.30 -3.43
C GLU A 355 30.09 9.36 -3.56
N GLN A 356 29.59 9.30 -4.79
CA GLN A 356 28.17 9.12 -5.05
C GLN A 356 27.78 7.65 -4.91
N VAL A 357 26.68 7.36 -4.23
CA VAL A 357 26.14 6.03 -4.03
C VAL A 357 24.66 6.04 -4.39
N GLU A 358 24.17 4.89 -4.82
CA GLU A 358 22.76 4.65 -5.08
C GLU A 358 22.12 4.03 -3.84
N ALA A 359 21.16 4.71 -3.24
CA ALA A 359 20.41 4.22 -2.11
C ALA A 359 19.11 3.57 -2.59
N ARG A 360 18.97 2.27 -2.34
CA ARG A 360 17.72 1.53 -2.44
C ARG A 360 17.03 1.58 -1.08
N ILE A 361 15.91 2.26 -1.02
CA ILE A 361 15.18 2.61 0.19
C ILE A 361 13.88 1.81 0.20
N THR A 362 13.77 0.85 1.09
CA THR A 362 12.52 0.08 1.30
C THR A 362 11.79 0.58 2.55
N ALA A 363 10.67 -0.05 2.90
CA ALA A 363 9.96 0.27 4.15
C ALA A 363 10.82 0.00 5.41
N THR A 364 11.67 -1.03 5.37
CA THR A 364 12.40 -1.53 6.55
C THR A 364 13.91 -1.49 6.42
N THR A 365 14.45 -1.33 5.21
CA THR A 365 15.89 -1.47 4.95
C THR A 365 16.40 -0.38 4.01
N ILE A 366 17.59 0.12 4.30
CA ILE A 366 18.38 0.99 3.41
C ILE A 366 19.57 0.19 2.91
N GLU A 367 19.63 -0.02 1.60
CA GLU A 367 20.78 -0.64 0.94
C GLU A 367 21.51 0.42 0.11
N LEU A 368 22.83 0.45 0.20
CA LEU A 368 23.68 1.43 -0.48
C LEU A 368 24.54 0.68 -1.49
N PHE A 369 24.56 1.16 -2.73
CA PHE A 369 25.23 0.55 -3.86
C PHE A 369 26.24 1.51 -4.48
N ARG A 370 27.32 0.96 -5.02
CA ARG A 370 28.29 1.66 -5.85
C ARG A 370 28.54 0.86 -7.11
N LYS A 371 28.21 1.46 -8.28
CA LYS A 371 28.36 0.80 -9.59
C LYS A 371 27.70 -0.60 -9.65
N GLY A 372 26.53 -0.74 -9.04
CA GLY A 372 25.78 -2.00 -8.99
C GLY A 372 26.18 -2.98 -7.87
N GLU A 373 27.31 -2.76 -7.18
CA GLU A 373 27.71 -3.58 -6.03
C GLU A 373 27.14 -3.02 -4.73
N ARG A 374 26.52 -3.88 -3.90
CA ARG A 374 26.00 -3.47 -2.59
C ARG A 374 27.13 -3.31 -1.60
N ILE A 375 27.36 -2.08 -1.13
CA ILE A 375 28.46 -1.73 -0.23
C ILE A 375 28.06 -1.66 1.25
N ALA A 376 26.76 -1.47 1.55
CA ALA A 376 26.23 -1.45 2.91
C ALA A 376 24.72 -1.76 2.92
N ALA A 377 24.22 -2.29 4.05
CA ALA A 377 22.81 -2.49 4.31
C ALA A 377 22.50 -2.17 5.77
N HIS A 378 21.38 -1.48 6.02
CA HIS A 378 20.98 -1.01 7.35
C HIS A 378 19.49 -1.20 7.56
N LEU A 379 19.08 -1.44 8.81
CA LEU A 379 17.68 -1.28 9.19
C LEU A 379 17.29 0.20 9.07
N ARG A 380 16.14 0.49 8.46
CA ARG A 380 15.64 1.85 8.29
C ARG A 380 15.15 2.39 9.62
N SER A 381 15.76 3.48 10.08
CA SER A 381 15.31 4.30 11.20
C SER A 381 14.55 5.53 10.70
N SER A 382 13.62 6.03 11.51
CA SER A 382 12.88 7.26 11.23
C SER A 382 13.74 8.51 11.50
N GLY A 383 13.50 9.56 10.70
CA GLY A 383 14.27 10.82 10.60
C GLY A 383 14.42 11.61 11.90
N ASN A 384 15.32 11.15 12.74
CA ASN A 384 15.62 11.67 14.07
C ASN A 384 16.93 12.48 14.12
N GLY A 385 17.56 12.74 12.97
CA GLY A 385 18.87 13.41 12.88
C GLY A 385 20.04 12.58 13.43
N ARG A 386 19.82 11.32 13.81
CA ARG A 386 20.85 10.44 14.37
C ARG A 386 21.60 9.68 13.28
N HIS A 387 22.66 9.01 13.71
CA HIS A 387 23.54 8.20 12.87
C HIS A 387 23.39 6.72 13.23
N THR A 388 23.29 5.89 12.20
CA THR A 388 23.46 4.43 12.30
C THR A 388 24.83 4.08 11.71
N THR A 389 25.78 3.82 12.60
CA THR A 389 27.17 3.55 12.23
C THR A 389 27.54 2.10 12.49
N VAL A 390 27.99 1.40 11.45
CA VAL A 390 28.59 0.08 11.56
C VAL A 390 30.08 0.26 11.83
N SER A 391 30.61 -0.41 12.86
CA SER A 391 32.02 -0.24 13.28
C SER A 391 33.00 -0.51 12.12
N ASP A 392 32.76 -1.56 11.33
CA ASP A 392 33.60 -1.93 10.19
C ASP A 392 33.63 -0.89 9.06
N HIS A 393 32.67 0.04 9.04
CA HIS A 393 32.70 1.15 8.09
C HIS A 393 33.71 2.23 8.48
N MET A 394 34.13 2.30 9.73
CA MET A 394 35.04 3.34 10.21
C MET A 394 36.52 3.05 9.83
N PRO A 395 37.34 4.09 9.56
CA PRO A 395 38.79 3.94 9.47
C PRO A 395 39.37 3.34 10.75
N SER A 396 40.50 2.63 10.65
CA SER A 396 41.16 2.01 11.79
C SER A 396 41.54 3.01 12.90
N SER A 397 41.87 4.25 12.54
CA SER A 397 42.13 5.34 13.49
C SER A 397 40.87 5.77 14.25
N HIS A 398 39.71 5.79 13.60
CA HIS A 398 38.44 6.20 14.21
C HIS A 398 37.86 5.08 15.09
N ARG A 399 37.93 3.81 14.67
CA ARG A 399 37.58 2.65 15.51
C ARG A 399 38.35 2.67 16.83
N ARG A 400 39.66 2.95 16.75
CA ARG A 400 40.55 3.05 17.90
C ARG A 400 40.24 4.22 18.83
N PHE A 401 39.44 5.21 18.43
CA PHE A 401 39.00 6.31 19.29
C PHE A 401 37.57 6.10 19.82
N ALA A 402 36.69 5.49 19.03
CA ALA A 402 35.30 5.24 19.40
C ALA A 402 35.15 4.31 20.62
N ASP A 403 36.09 3.39 20.84
CA ASP A 403 36.03 2.43 21.95
C ASP A 403 36.60 2.97 23.29
N TRP A 404 37.04 4.23 23.37
CA TRP A 404 37.59 4.80 24.61
C TRP A 404 36.56 5.64 25.35
N THR A 405 36.02 5.06 26.41
CA THR A 405 35.22 5.75 27.43
C THR A 405 36.09 6.13 28.63
N ILE A 406 35.61 7.06 29.46
CA ILE A 406 36.24 7.42 30.74
C ILE A 406 36.42 6.15 31.61
N GLU A 407 35.41 5.28 31.65
CA GLU A 407 35.42 4.02 32.40
C GLU A 407 36.53 3.09 31.93
N ARG A 408 36.71 2.95 30.61
CA ARG A 408 37.78 2.14 30.04
C ARG A 408 39.16 2.73 30.36
N ILE A 409 39.33 4.05 30.22
CA ILE A 409 40.59 4.73 30.54
C ILE A 409 40.93 4.51 32.02
N ASN A 410 39.96 4.67 32.92
CA ASN A 410 40.16 4.44 34.35
C ASN A 410 40.51 2.97 34.66
N ARG A 411 39.84 2.02 34.02
CA ARG A 411 40.13 0.58 34.19
C ARG A 411 41.54 0.24 33.72
N GLU A 412 41.95 0.72 32.54
CA GLU A 412 43.28 0.45 32.00
C GLU A 412 44.38 1.17 32.81
N ALA A 413 44.15 2.40 33.27
CA ALA A 413 45.09 3.11 34.15
C ALA A 413 45.24 2.42 35.52
N SER A 414 44.15 1.93 36.11
CA SER A 414 44.16 1.18 37.38
C SER A 414 44.92 -0.14 37.28
N ALA A 415 44.89 -0.79 36.10
CA ALA A 415 45.67 -2.00 35.85
C ALA A 415 47.18 -1.76 35.75
N ILE A 416 47.62 -0.51 35.60
CA ILE A 416 49.03 -0.10 35.63
C ILE A 416 49.46 0.16 37.08
N GLY A 417 48.64 0.88 37.84
CA GLY A 417 48.85 1.13 39.26
C GLY A 417 48.06 2.35 39.79
N PRO A 418 48.11 2.59 41.11
CA PRO A 418 47.31 3.64 41.77
C PRO A 418 47.68 5.05 41.32
N ASP A 419 48.96 5.34 41.10
CA ASP A 419 49.43 6.67 40.71
C ASP A 419 49.10 6.97 39.25
N ALA A 420 49.16 5.96 38.37
CA ALA A 420 48.73 6.07 36.99
C ALA A 420 47.22 6.36 36.89
N ALA A 421 46.40 5.67 37.70
CA ALA A 421 44.96 5.93 37.79
C ALA A 421 44.66 7.36 38.25
N LEU A 422 45.31 7.81 39.34
CA LEU A 422 45.12 9.14 39.89
C LEU A 422 45.57 10.24 38.91
N LEU A 423 46.69 10.04 38.22
CA LEU A 423 47.15 10.99 37.21
C LEU A 423 46.16 11.10 36.03
N CYS A 424 45.68 9.98 35.50
CA CYS A 424 44.67 9.99 34.44
C CYS A 424 43.37 10.67 34.91
N GLN A 425 42.92 10.41 36.13
CA GLN A 425 41.75 11.09 36.70
C GLN A 425 41.94 12.61 36.77
N LYS A 426 43.09 13.08 37.25
CA LYS A 426 43.41 14.52 37.30
C LYS A 426 43.50 15.15 35.91
N ILE A 427 44.09 14.46 34.94
CA ILE A 427 44.17 14.95 33.54
C ILE A 427 42.77 15.12 32.94
N LEU A 428 41.85 14.20 33.22
CA LEU A 428 40.47 14.28 32.73
C LEU A 428 39.67 15.37 33.45
N ALA A 429 39.90 15.58 34.75
CA ALA A 429 39.19 16.57 35.57
C ALA A 429 39.67 18.03 35.36
N ASP A 430 40.94 18.26 35.04
CA ASP A 430 41.48 19.60 34.79
C ASP A 430 41.01 20.21 33.45
N ARG A 431 40.36 19.43 32.58
CA ARG A 431 39.92 19.89 31.26
C ARG A 431 38.42 20.27 31.30
N PRO A 432 38.00 21.36 30.62
CA PRO A 432 36.59 21.74 30.51
C PRO A 432 35.70 20.61 29.97
N HIS A 433 36.27 19.76 29.10
CA HIS A 433 35.64 18.54 28.61
C HIS A 433 36.61 17.36 28.79
N PRO A 434 36.23 16.28 29.51
CA PRO A 434 37.10 15.13 29.77
C PRO A 434 37.68 14.48 28.50
N GLU A 435 36.93 14.51 27.39
CA GLU A 435 37.35 13.98 26.09
C GLU A 435 38.64 14.63 25.56
N GLN A 436 38.91 15.89 25.92
CA GLN A 436 40.16 16.58 25.58
C GLN A 436 41.38 15.96 26.28
N GLY A 437 41.17 15.29 27.41
CA GLY A 437 42.21 14.59 28.17
C GLY A 437 42.47 13.15 27.67
N PHE A 438 41.63 12.59 26.79
CA PHE A 438 41.73 11.19 26.37
C PHE A 438 43.07 10.90 25.70
N ARG A 439 43.52 11.76 24.78
CA ARG A 439 44.82 11.59 24.10
C ARG A 439 45.99 11.55 25.06
N ALA A 440 45.98 12.39 26.09
CA ALA A 440 47.04 12.43 27.09
C ALA A 440 47.05 11.15 27.95
N CYS A 441 45.87 10.70 28.41
CA CYS A 441 45.75 9.46 29.19
C CYS A 441 46.16 8.23 28.37
N LEU A 442 45.76 8.16 27.10
CA LEU A 442 46.17 7.09 26.18
C LEU A 442 47.67 7.09 25.91
N GLY A 443 48.27 8.27 25.83
CA GLY A 443 49.72 8.42 25.73
C GLY A 443 50.41 7.77 26.93
N VAL A 444 49.96 8.07 28.15
CA VAL A 444 50.50 7.51 29.39
C VAL A 444 50.35 5.98 29.42
N ILE A 445 49.15 5.46 29.12
CA ILE A 445 48.87 4.01 29.10
C ILE A 445 49.80 3.29 28.09
N ARG A 446 50.08 3.90 26.93
CA ARG A 446 50.97 3.30 25.92
C ARG A 446 52.43 3.20 26.35
N LEU A 447 52.91 4.02 27.29
CA LEU A 447 54.30 3.97 27.77
C LEU A 447 54.64 2.62 28.42
N VAL A 448 53.63 1.89 28.90
CA VAL A 448 53.80 0.55 29.49
C VAL A 448 54.49 -0.41 28.53
N LYS A 449 54.24 -0.31 27.22
CA LYS A 449 54.89 -1.19 26.23
C LYS A 449 56.40 -1.00 26.15
N GLY A 450 56.90 0.22 26.40
CA GLY A 450 58.33 0.54 26.31
C GLY A 450 59.05 0.47 27.64
N PHE A 451 58.36 0.81 28.74
CA PHE A 451 59.00 1.00 30.05
C PHE A 451 58.53 0.03 31.14
N GLY A 452 57.47 -0.76 30.91
CA GLY A 452 56.88 -1.66 31.89
C GLY A 452 55.93 -0.96 32.87
N ARG A 453 55.04 -1.73 33.52
CA ARG A 453 53.96 -1.18 34.37
C ARG A 453 54.50 -0.47 35.62
N GLU A 454 55.43 -1.08 36.33
CA GLU A 454 55.96 -0.54 37.59
C GLU A 454 56.63 0.82 37.40
N ARG A 455 57.50 0.94 36.39
CA ARG A 455 58.19 2.19 36.08
C ARG A 455 57.21 3.28 35.67
N VAL A 456 56.21 2.95 34.87
CA VAL A 456 55.18 3.91 34.46
C VAL A 456 54.35 4.38 35.65
N ASN A 457 53.99 3.49 36.58
CA ASN A 457 53.29 3.89 37.79
C ASN A 457 54.17 4.82 38.67
N ALA A 458 55.44 4.45 38.92
CA ALA A 458 56.37 5.28 39.67
C ALA A 458 56.60 6.66 39.03
N ALA A 459 56.71 6.72 37.69
CA ALA A 459 56.82 7.96 36.95
C ALA A 459 55.55 8.83 37.08
N CYS A 460 54.36 8.21 37.11
CA CYS A 460 53.11 8.93 37.37
C CYS A 460 53.09 9.48 38.80
N GLY A 461 53.55 8.73 39.79
CA GLY A 461 53.69 9.18 41.18
C GLY A 461 54.62 10.40 41.28
N ARG A 462 55.80 10.32 40.64
CA ARG A 462 56.74 11.44 40.58
C ARG A 462 56.16 12.66 39.87
N ALA A 463 55.42 12.45 38.78
CA ALA A 463 54.73 13.52 38.06
C ALA A 463 53.67 14.21 38.93
N LEU A 464 52.94 13.44 39.75
CA LEU A 464 51.97 13.95 40.72
C LEU A 464 52.63 14.77 41.83
N GLU A 465 53.79 14.34 42.35
CA GLU A 465 54.56 15.08 43.37
C GLU A 465 54.97 16.48 42.90
N ILE A 466 55.40 16.60 41.63
CA ILE A 466 55.80 17.89 41.04
C ILE A 466 54.62 18.61 40.34
N ASN A 467 53.40 18.11 40.52
CA ASN A 467 52.17 18.63 39.92
C ASN A 467 52.20 18.74 38.37
N ALA A 468 53.01 17.92 37.70
CA ALA A 468 53.17 17.92 36.25
C ALA A 468 52.19 16.94 35.58
N ARG A 469 51.02 17.45 35.17
CA ARG A 469 49.89 16.65 34.69
C ARG A 469 49.86 16.50 33.16
N THR A 470 51.00 16.18 32.55
CA THR A 470 51.08 16.00 31.09
C THR A 470 51.80 14.71 30.71
N TYR A 471 51.43 14.13 29.56
CA TYR A 471 52.14 12.98 28.98
C TYR A 471 53.63 13.26 28.78
N GLY A 472 53.98 14.47 28.32
CA GLY A 472 55.38 14.84 28.08
C GLY A 472 56.23 14.80 29.35
N SER A 473 55.65 15.22 30.48
CA SER A 473 56.31 15.17 31.79
C SER A 473 56.56 13.72 32.25
N VAL A 474 55.57 12.84 32.13
CA VAL A 474 55.72 11.41 32.48
C VAL A 474 56.78 10.74 31.60
N ARG A 475 56.78 11.03 30.30
CA ARG A 475 57.78 10.51 29.38
C ARG A 475 59.19 11.00 29.73
N SER A 476 59.35 12.30 30.01
CA SER A 476 60.64 12.86 30.43
C SER A 476 61.16 12.24 31.72
N ILE A 477 60.29 11.97 32.70
CA ILE A 477 60.67 11.29 33.95
C ILE A 477 61.21 9.89 33.67
N LEU A 478 60.56 9.14 32.76
CA LEU A 478 60.98 7.78 32.38
C LEU A 478 62.28 7.76 31.58
N ASP A 479 62.43 8.69 30.63
CA ASP A 479 63.61 8.83 29.77
C ASP A 479 64.86 9.20 30.61
N ASN A 480 64.68 10.04 31.64
CA ASN A 480 65.77 10.47 32.53
C ASN A 480 65.93 9.59 33.79
N HIS A 481 65.25 8.45 33.86
CA HIS A 481 65.28 7.52 35.01
C HIS A 481 64.93 8.15 36.37
N LEU A 482 64.20 9.27 36.36
CA LEU A 482 63.78 9.98 37.57
C LEU A 482 62.71 9.21 38.35
N ASP A 483 62.10 8.20 37.73
CA ASP A 483 61.21 7.22 38.37
C ASP A 483 61.93 6.34 39.42
N ARG A 484 63.26 6.29 39.39
CA ARG A 484 64.09 5.45 40.28
C ARG A 484 64.84 6.24 41.36
N ALA A 485 64.78 7.56 41.31
CA ALA A 485 65.44 8.41 42.28
C ALA A 485 64.60 8.45 43.58
N SER A 486 65.20 8.15 44.73
CA SER A 486 64.54 8.32 46.03
C SER A 486 64.11 9.78 46.17
N SER A 487 62.82 10.01 46.41
CA SER A 487 62.28 11.32 46.73
C SER A 487 63.10 11.90 47.89
N ARG A 488 63.82 13.00 47.66
CA ARG A 488 64.35 13.81 48.77
C ARG A 488 63.13 14.31 49.51
N GLN A 489 62.82 13.71 50.66
CA GLN A 489 61.89 14.32 51.61
C GLN A 489 62.32 15.78 51.77
N ALA A 490 61.43 16.69 51.40
CA ALA A 490 61.61 18.08 51.76
C ALA A 490 61.60 18.11 53.29
N THR A 491 62.80 18.21 53.89
CA THR A 491 62.92 18.62 55.29
C THR A 491 62.09 19.88 55.42
N ALA A 492 61.04 19.83 56.23
CA ALA A 492 60.25 21.00 56.58
C ALA A 492 61.24 22.07 57.06
N ARG A 493 61.52 23.06 56.20
CA ARG A 493 62.28 24.22 56.61
C ARG A 493 61.33 25.03 57.47
N GLU A 494 61.68 25.19 58.74
CA GLU A 494 61.01 26.14 59.61
C GLU A 494 60.96 27.51 58.89
N PRO A 495 59.83 28.23 58.98
CA PRO A 495 59.74 29.56 58.41
C PRO A 495 60.87 30.42 58.96
N ILE A 496 61.62 31.08 58.07
CA ILE A 496 62.63 32.06 58.48
C ILE A 496 61.86 33.23 59.09
N ASP A 497 61.86 33.34 60.41
CA ASP A 497 61.32 34.48 61.13
C ASP A 497 62.39 35.57 61.17
N HIS A 498 62.22 36.60 60.35
CA HIS A 498 63.17 37.71 60.25
C HIS A 498 62.42 39.04 60.32
N PRO A 499 62.89 40.01 61.13
CA PRO A 499 62.16 41.26 61.40
C PRO A 499 61.89 42.14 60.16
N ASN A 500 62.58 41.91 59.05
CA ASN A 500 62.35 42.60 57.77
C ASN A 500 61.32 41.91 56.85
N ILE A 501 60.80 40.73 57.22
CA ILE A 501 59.77 40.02 56.43
C ILE A 501 58.40 40.52 56.89
N ARG A 502 57.82 41.44 56.12
CA ARG A 502 56.49 42.00 56.43
C ARG A 502 55.40 41.06 55.90
N GLY A 503 54.53 40.60 56.80
CA GLY A 503 53.40 39.74 56.47
C GLY A 503 52.29 40.45 55.69
N SER A 504 51.35 39.66 55.15
CA SER A 504 50.22 40.12 54.33
C SER A 504 49.36 41.22 54.96
N ARG A 505 49.38 41.37 56.28
CA ARG A 505 48.68 42.45 57.02
C ARG A 505 49.27 43.85 56.81
N TYR A 506 50.47 43.98 56.25
CA TYR A 506 51.10 45.28 55.99
C TYR A 506 50.55 45.99 54.73
N TYR A 507 49.86 45.26 53.84
CA TYR A 507 49.45 45.76 52.52
C TYR A 507 47.92 45.98 52.39
N HIS A 508 47.20 46.12 53.52
CA HIS A 508 45.77 46.41 53.51
C HIS A 508 45.47 47.86 53.87
#